data_AF-A0A931C0M5-F1
#
_entry.id   AF-A0A931C0M5-F1
#
_cell.length_a   1.000
_cell.length_b   1.000
_cell.length_c   1.000
_cell.angle_alpha   90.00
_cell.angle_beta   90.00
_cell.angle_gamma   90.00
#
_symmetry.space_group_name_H-M   'P 1'
#
loop_
_entity.id
_entity.type
_entity.pdbx_description
1 polymer ?
#
loop_
_entity_poly.entity_id
_entity_poly.type
_entity_poly.pdbx_seq_one_letter_code
_entity_poly.pdbx_strand_id
1 'polypeptide(L)'
;MAYSRLDPRNNQRVSEIVQRIAHVNYIPLVHEHDMLEIEKVFRSIPSLDFPINSAAELIEKLGGSGKEYTIAEVNVDPMRMIKYMPSYYFPIASIENFIEKLADLIRDNRKQVDVPREMESIRRYVAHLQFPIRSAEELSRQMNENEQYAFQGRYVNAREMIKKIPEEVFPFESPEDFEMKIMSVMVNRPLIVRD
;
A
#
# COMPACT_ATOMS: atom_id res chain seq x y z
N MET A 1 47.46 15.67 31.64
CA MET A 1 46.86 15.33 30.33
C MET A 1 45.56 14.60 30.60
N ALA A 2 44.43 15.28 30.45
CA ALA A 2 43.11 14.76 30.81
C ALA A 2 42.60 13.85 29.68
N TYR A 3 42.54 12.55 29.95
CA TYR A 3 41.86 11.60 29.06
C TYR A 3 40.38 11.94 29.03
N SER A 4 39.88 12.20 27.81
CA SER A 4 38.49 12.50 27.50
C SER A 4 37.56 11.46 28.12
N ARG A 5 36.73 11.90 29.08
CA ARG A 5 35.59 11.14 29.64
C ARG A 5 34.45 10.95 28.62
N LEU A 6 34.73 11.14 27.33
CA LEU A 6 33.77 11.09 26.23
C LEU A 6 34.15 10.04 25.18
N ASP A 7 34.98 9.04 25.50
CA ASP A 7 35.10 7.88 24.62
C ASP A 7 33.92 6.92 24.88
N PRO A 8 32.92 6.86 23.97
CA PRO A 8 31.72 6.04 24.17
C PRO A 8 32.01 4.54 24.19
N ARG A 9 33.23 4.10 23.80
CA ARG A 9 33.62 2.68 23.75
C ARG A 9 33.83 2.05 25.13
N ASN A 10 34.09 2.86 26.17
CA ASN A 10 34.27 2.39 27.55
C ASN A 10 33.03 2.64 28.43
N ASN A 11 31.89 2.97 27.83
CA ASN A 11 30.65 3.18 28.57
C ASN A 11 29.98 1.83 28.84
N GLN A 12 30.02 1.38 30.09
CA GLN A 12 29.42 0.13 30.56
C GLN A 12 27.94 0.00 30.15
N ARG A 13 27.19 1.11 30.13
CA ARG A 13 25.79 1.16 29.72
C ARG A 13 25.61 0.88 28.22
N VAL A 14 26.58 1.26 27.39
CA VAL A 14 26.60 0.98 25.94
C VAL A 14 26.95 -0.49 25.69
N SER A 15 27.94 -1.03 26.40
CA SER A 15 28.28 -2.47 26.32
C SER A 15 27.11 -3.37 26.74
N GLU A 16 26.37 -3.00 27.79
CA GLU A 16 25.15 -3.69 28.22
C GLU A 16 24.03 -3.61 27.16
N ILE A 17 23.85 -2.45 26.51
CA ILE A 17 22.91 -2.30 25.39
C ILE A 17 23.33 -3.19 24.23
N VAL A 18 24.60 -3.18 23.84
CA VAL A 18 25.13 -3.99 22.73
C VAL A 18 24.99 -5.50 23.02
N GLN A 19 25.24 -5.97 24.24
CA GLN A 19 25.04 -7.37 24.60
C GLN A 19 23.57 -7.80 24.58
N ARG A 20 22.63 -6.90 24.91
CA ARG A 20 21.18 -7.13 24.75
C ARG A 20 20.76 -7.14 23.28
N ILE A 21 21.37 -6.31 22.44
CA ILE A 21 21.10 -6.26 21.00
C ILE A 21 21.77 -7.43 20.26
N ALA A 22 22.90 -7.95 20.73
CA ALA A 22 23.61 -9.05 20.05
C ALA A 22 22.80 -10.37 19.93
N HIS A 23 21.65 -10.47 20.61
CA HIS A 23 20.67 -11.55 20.47
C HIS A 23 19.40 -11.08 19.71
N VAL A 24 19.53 -10.21 18.71
CA VAL A 24 18.42 -9.92 17.80
C VAL A 24 18.09 -11.21 17.04
N ASN A 25 17.08 -11.93 17.51
CA ASN A 25 16.34 -12.86 16.67
C ASN A 25 15.91 -12.06 15.44
N TYR A 26 16.27 -12.52 14.23
CA TYR A 26 15.81 -11.90 12.99
C TYR A 26 14.29 -11.96 12.96
N ILE A 27 13.67 -10.85 13.34
CA ILE A 27 12.26 -10.59 13.13
C ILE A 27 12.24 -9.79 11.84
N PRO A 28 11.57 -10.28 10.77
CA PRO A 28 11.35 -9.47 9.59
C PRO A 28 10.78 -8.11 10.01
N LEU A 29 11.48 -7.01 9.72
CA LEU A 29 11.01 -5.64 10.00
C LEU A 29 9.74 -5.30 9.20
N VAL A 30 9.48 -6.10 8.17
CA VAL A 30 8.35 -6.01 7.26
C VAL A 30 7.45 -7.22 7.49
N HIS A 31 6.18 -6.98 7.81
CA HIS A 31 5.21 -8.04 8.03
C HIS A 31 4.89 -8.76 6.71
N GLU A 32 4.45 -10.01 6.78
CA GLU A 32 4.11 -10.82 5.59
C GLU A 32 3.11 -10.10 4.66
N HIS A 33 2.09 -9.45 5.23
CA HIS A 33 1.13 -8.65 4.47
C HIS A 33 1.82 -7.52 3.67
N ASP A 34 2.77 -6.82 4.27
CA ASP A 34 3.51 -5.75 3.60
C ASP A 34 4.40 -6.32 2.48
N MET A 35 5.01 -7.50 2.70
CA MET A 35 5.81 -8.20 1.70
C MET A 35 4.99 -8.60 0.47
N LEU A 36 3.74 -9.09 0.65
CA LEU A 36 2.84 -9.41 -0.46
C LEU A 36 2.49 -8.18 -1.30
N GLU A 37 2.35 -7.01 -0.68
CA GLU A 37 2.11 -5.75 -1.39
C GLU A 37 3.35 -5.26 -2.13
N ILE A 38 4.52 -5.35 -1.50
CA ILE A 38 5.79 -4.97 -2.10
C ILE A 38 6.11 -5.89 -3.28
N GLU A 39 5.80 -7.19 -3.19
CA GLU A 39 5.98 -8.14 -4.28
C GLU A 39 5.23 -7.72 -5.55
N LYS A 40 3.99 -7.21 -5.42
CA LYS A 40 3.21 -6.71 -6.57
C LYS A 40 3.95 -5.60 -7.31
N VAL A 41 4.63 -4.72 -6.57
CA VAL A 41 5.44 -3.63 -7.15
C VAL A 41 6.70 -4.19 -7.81
N PHE A 42 7.47 -5.01 -7.09
CA PHE A 42 8.75 -5.55 -7.58
C PHE A 42 8.62 -6.46 -8.80
N ARG A 43 7.50 -7.18 -8.96
CA ARG A 43 7.22 -7.97 -10.16
C ARG A 43 7.00 -7.11 -11.41
N SER A 44 6.57 -5.87 -11.24
CA SER A 44 6.21 -4.97 -12.33
C SER A 44 7.31 -4.01 -12.73
N ILE A 45 8.26 -3.69 -11.84
CA ILE A 45 9.36 -2.74 -12.10
C ILE A 45 10.64 -3.46 -12.58
N PRO A 46 11.55 -2.78 -13.30
CA PRO A 46 12.85 -3.34 -13.63
C PRO A 46 13.68 -3.61 -12.38
N SER A 47 14.67 -4.50 -12.51
CA SER A 47 15.71 -4.65 -11.48
C SER A 47 16.42 -3.30 -11.29
N LEU A 48 16.60 -2.91 -10.03
CA LEU A 48 17.25 -1.66 -9.66
C LEU A 48 18.66 -1.92 -9.15
N ASP A 49 19.62 -1.15 -9.65
CA ASP A 49 20.97 -1.12 -9.10
C ASP A 49 21.04 -0.15 -7.91
N PHE A 50 21.73 -0.54 -6.85
CA PHE A 50 21.92 0.25 -5.63
C PHE A 50 23.39 0.70 -5.49
N PRO A 51 23.67 1.83 -4.81
CA PRO A 51 22.73 2.70 -4.09
C PRO A 51 21.92 3.61 -5.02
N ILE A 52 20.79 4.14 -4.52
CA ILE A 52 19.98 5.17 -5.17
C ILE A 52 19.98 6.41 -4.27
N ASN A 53 20.62 7.49 -4.69
CA ASN A 53 20.95 8.63 -3.83
C ASN A 53 19.89 9.73 -3.82
N SER A 54 18.95 9.70 -4.77
CA SER A 54 17.91 10.72 -4.87
C SER A 54 16.64 10.21 -5.55
N ALA A 55 15.55 10.95 -5.36
CA ALA A 55 14.28 10.72 -6.06
C ALA A 55 14.43 10.79 -7.59
N ALA A 56 15.24 11.72 -8.09
CA ALA A 56 15.51 11.85 -9.53
C ALA A 56 16.22 10.61 -10.08
N GLU A 57 17.24 10.12 -9.36
CA GLU A 57 17.96 8.90 -9.73
C GLU A 57 17.04 7.66 -9.73
N LEU A 58 16.10 7.59 -8.78
CA LEU A 58 15.10 6.51 -8.76
C LEU A 58 14.17 6.58 -9.99
N ILE A 59 13.72 7.77 -10.38
CA ILE A 59 12.89 7.96 -11.60
C ILE A 59 13.66 7.50 -12.84
N GLU A 60 14.93 7.88 -12.97
CA GLU A 60 15.77 7.49 -14.10
C GLU A 60 15.93 5.96 -14.18
N LYS A 61 16.20 5.30 -13.05
CA LYS A 61 16.31 3.83 -12.98
C LYS A 61 14.99 3.12 -13.27
N LEU A 62 13.85 3.77 -13.03
CA LEU A 62 12.51 3.31 -13.42
C LEU A 62 12.13 3.70 -14.86
N GLY A 63 13.12 3.95 -15.73
CA GLY A 63 12.89 4.20 -17.16
C GLY A 63 12.48 5.64 -17.50
N GLY A 64 12.59 6.58 -16.55
CA GLY A 64 12.39 8.00 -16.77
C GLY A 64 10.94 8.48 -16.61
N SER A 65 10.75 9.80 -16.77
CA SER A 65 9.44 10.44 -16.64
C SER A 65 8.45 9.95 -17.71
N GLY A 66 7.23 9.62 -17.29
CA GLY A 66 6.15 9.19 -18.20
C GLY A 66 6.15 7.69 -18.51
N LYS A 67 7.05 6.90 -17.92
CA LYS A 67 6.96 5.45 -17.96
C LYS A 67 5.81 4.98 -17.05
N GLU A 68 4.89 4.18 -17.58
CA GLU A 68 3.85 3.54 -16.78
C GLU A 68 4.17 2.07 -16.55
N TYR A 69 3.78 1.57 -15.38
CA TYR A 69 3.89 0.17 -14.99
C TYR A 69 2.53 -0.37 -14.59
N THR A 70 2.21 -1.57 -15.07
CA THR A 70 0.99 -2.27 -14.64
C THR A 70 1.26 -2.98 -13.32
N ILE A 71 0.76 -2.43 -12.21
CA ILE A 71 0.87 -2.98 -10.86
C ILE A 71 -0.52 -3.42 -10.44
N ALA A 72 -0.70 -4.72 -10.17
CA ALA A 72 -2.01 -5.29 -9.82
C ALA A 72 -3.13 -4.86 -10.80
N GLU A 73 -2.88 -5.07 -12.10
CA GLU A 73 -3.82 -4.76 -13.20
C GLU A 73 -4.11 -3.25 -13.42
N VAL A 74 -3.46 -2.36 -12.67
CA VAL A 74 -3.61 -0.91 -12.82
C VAL A 74 -2.32 -0.27 -13.35
N ASN A 75 -2.45 0.61 -14.34
CA ASN A 75 -1.32 1.40 -14.84
C ASN A 75 -1.00 2.54 -13.86
N VAL A 76 0.24 2.52 -13.36
CA VAL A 76 0.76 3.46 -12.37
C VAL A 76 1.99 4.17 -12.92
N ASP A 77 1.99 5.49 -12.80
CA ASP A 77 3.16 6.34 -13.04
C ASP A 77 4.04 6.38 -11.77
N PRO A 78 5.30 5.87 -11.81
CA PRO A 78 6.22 5.89 -10.68
C PRO A 78 6.50 7.28 -10.13
N MET A 79 6.42 8.33 -10.94
CA MET A 79 6.59 9.70 -10.44
C MET A 79 5.59 10.01 -9.34
N ARG A 80 4.37 9.45 -9.42
CA ARG A 80 3.37 9.60 -8.38
C ARG A 80 3.77 8.88 -7.12
N MET A 81 4.28 7.66 -7.22
CA MET A 81 4.82 6.91 -6.07
C MET A 81 5.94 7.67 -5.37
N ILE A 82 6.88 8.18 -6.15
CA ILE A 82 8.04 8.90 -5.67
C ILE A 82 7.66 10.24 -5.04
N LYS A 83 6.58 10.89 -5.49
CA LYS A 83 6.06 12.12 -4.87
C LYS A 83 5.65 11.93 -3.41
N TYR A 84 5.24 10.73 -3.02
CA TYR A 84 4.92 10.42 -1.63
C TYR A 84 6.15 9.99 -0.82
N MET A 85 7.30 9.73 -1.45
CA MET A 85 8.54 9.39 -0.76
C MET A 85 9.18 10.68 -0.20
N PRO A 86 9.32 10.80 1.13
CA PRO A 86 10.00 11.93 1.74
C PRO A 86 11.48 11.96 1.37
N SER A 87 12.11 13.15 1.37
CA SER A 87 13.53 13.28 1.05
C SER A 87 14.45 12.47 1.96
N TYR A 88 14.06 12.24 3.22
CA TYR A 88 14.81 11.44 4.18
C TYR A 88 14.80 9.92 3.87
N TYR A 89 14.02 9.47 2.89
CA TYR A 89 14.11 8.10 2.36
C TYR A 89 15.34 7.91 1.46
N PHE A 90 16.12 8.94 1.18
CA PHE A 90 17.36 8.82 0.40
C PHE A 90 18.58 9.08 1.29
N PRO A 91 19.71 8.37 1.09
CA PRO A 91 19.94 7.37 0.04
C PRO A 91 19.30 6.01 0.35
N ILE A 92 18.93 5.27 -0.68
CA ILE A 92 18.49 3.87 -0.62
C ILE A 92 19.73 3.00 -0.86
N ALA A 93 20.28 2.43 0.21
CA ALA A 93 21.60 1.80 0.17
C ALA A 93 21.60 0.38 -0.42
N SER A 94 20.48 -0.34 -0.30
CA SER A 94 20.32 -1.72 -0.76
C SER A 94 18.85 -2.03 -1.05
N ILE A 95 18.59 -3.23 -1.59
CA ILE A 95 17.24 -3.72 -1.83
C ILE A 95 16.44 -3.88 -0.52
N GLU A 96 17.06 -4.37 0.54
CA GLU A 96 16.42 -4.52 1.85
C GLU A 96 15.97 -3.17 2.41
N ASN A 97 16.86 -2.17 2.33
CA ASN A 97 16.52 -0.81 2.73
C ASN A 97 15.42 -0.20 1.86
N PHE A 98 15.34 -0.57 0.58
CA PHE A 98 14.25 -0.13 -0.29
C PHE A 98 12.92 -0.76 0.13
N ILE A 99 12.91 -2.07 0.41
CA ILE A 99 11.75 -2.81 0.89
C ILE A 99 11.23 -2.21 2.19
N GLU A 100 12.11 -1.92 3.17
CA GLU A 100 11.73 -1.26 4.43
C GLU A 100 11.05 0.09 4.19
N LYS A 101 11.66 0.94 3.34
CA LYS A 101 11.10 2.26 2.99
C LYS A 101 9.77 2.15 2.28
N LEU A 102 9.60 1.18 1.38
CA LEU A 102 8.31 0.94 0.74
C LEU A 102 7.28 0.42 1.74
N ALA A 103 7.66 -0.45 2.68
CA ALA A 103 6.78 -0.91 3.74
C ALA A 103 6.27 0.26 4.60
N ASP A 104 7.18 1.15 5.01
CA ASP A 104 6.82 2.34 5.76
C ASP A 104 5.92 3.28 4.94
N LEU A 105 6.24 3.48 3.65
CA LEU A 105 5.38 4.26 2.74
C LEU A 105 3.97 3.65 2.64
N ILE A 106 3.87 2.34 2.52
CA ILE A 106 2.60 1.60 2.45
C ILE A 106 1.80 1.82 3.73
N ARG A 107 2.42 1.65 4.90
CA ARG A 107 1.78 1.81 6.21
C ARG A 107 1.31 3.24 6.44
N ASP A 108 2.11 4.23 6.05
CA ASP A 108 1.77 5.65 6.21
C ASP A 108 0.61 6.08 5.30
N ASN A 109 0.49 5.46 4.11
CA ASN A 109 -0.49 5.86 3.11
C ASN A 109 -1.73 4.93 3.03
N ARG A 110 -1.68 3.72 3.59
CA ARG A 110 -2.82 2.81 3.72
C ARG A 110 -3.28 2.73 5.17
N LYS A 111 -4.55 3.09 5.40
CA LYS A 111 -5.23 2.66 6.63
C LYS A 111 -5.35 1.14 6.60
N GLN A 112 -5.04 0.47 7.71
CA GLN A 112 -5.31 -0.96 7.86
C GLN A 112 -6.79 -1.23 7.54
N VAL A 113 -7.03 -2.11 6.57
CA VAL A 113 -8.37 -2.50 6.13
C VAL A 113 -8.70 -3.80 6.85
N ASP A 114 -9.71 -3.76 7.71
CA ASP A 114 -10.29 -4.96 8.32
C ASP A 114 -11.30 -5.54 7.33
N VAL A 115 -10.81 -6.30 6.34
CA VAL A 115 -11.62 -6.84 5.25
C VAL A 115 -12.83 -7.62 5.77
N PRO A 116 -12.71 -8.54 6.75
CA PRO A 116 -13.89 -9.22 7.32
C PRO A 116 -14.96 -8.26 7.85
N ARG A 117 -14.56 -7.23 8.61
CA ARG A 117 -15.48 -6.25 9.18
C ARG A 117 -16.12 -5.37 8.11
N GLU A 118 -15.36 -4.96 7.10
CA GLU A 118 -15.89 -4.15 6.00
C GLU A 118 -16.84 -4.96 5.12
N MET A 119 -16.53 -6.23 4.86
CA MET A 119 -17.43 -7.15 4.15
C MET A 119 -18.73 -7.38 4.91
N GLU A 120 -18.70 -7.49 6.25
CA GLU A 120 -19.93 -7.57 7.05
C GLU A 120 -20.78 -6.29 6.92
N SER A 121 -20.13 -5.13 6.84
CA SER A 121 -20.84 -3.88 6.55
C SER A 121 -21.47 -3.91 5.16
N ILE A 122 -20.73 -4.33 4.14
CA ILE A 122 -21.18 -4.38 2.74
C ILE A 122 -22.34 -5.39 2.56
N ARG A 123 -22.26 -6.57 3.20
CA ARG A 123 -23.30 -7.62 3.17
C ARG A 123 -24.68 -7.12 3.56
N ARG A 124 -24.75 -6.24 4.55
CA ARG A 124 -26.01 -5.63 5.00
C ARG A 124 -26.70 -4.84 3.88
N TYR A 125 -25.92 -4.26 2.96
CA TYR A 125 -26.43 -3.51 1.83
C TYR A 125 -26.68 -4.39 0.60
N VAL A 126 -25.80 -5.37 0.35
CA VAL A 126 -25.90 -6.30 -0.79
C VAL A 126 -27.24 -7.02 -0.80
N ALA A 127 -27.81 -7.34 0.37
CA ALA A 127 -29.12 -7.97 0.50
C ALA A 127 -30.29 -7.16 -0.12
N HIS A 128 -30.10 -5.85 -0.35
CA HIS A 128 -31.11 -4.97 -0.92
C HIS A 128 -30.84 -4.58 -2.38
N LEU A 129 -29.71 -5.01 -2.95
CA LEU A 129 -29.37 -4.76 -4.35
C LEU A 129 -30.11 -5.72 -5.28
N GLN A 130 -30.53 -5.20 -6.43
CA GLN A 130 -31.11 -5.94 -7.52
C GLN A 130 -30.02 -6.31 -8.52
N PHE A 131 -29.78 -7.62 -8.66
CA PHE A 131 -28.83 -8.19 -9.59
C PHE A 131 -29.53 -8.67 -10.89
N PRO A 132 -28.83 -8.68 -12.04
CA PRO A 132 -27.43 -8.28 -12.23
C PRO A 132 -27.25 -6.76 -12.26
N ILE A 133 -26.08 -6.27 -11.83
CA ILE A 133 -25.70 -4.85 -11.87
C ILE A 133 -24.65 -4.66 -12.95
N ARG A 134 -24.99 -3.95 -14.03
CA ARG A 134 -24.19 -3.93 -15.27
C ARG A 134 -23.19 -2.80 -15.34
N SER A 135 -23.33 -1.76 -14.53
CA SER A 135 -22.43 -0.61 -14.55
C SER A 135 -22.38 0.12 -13.21
N ALA A 136 -21.38 0.98 -13.06
CA ALA A 136 -21.25 1.90 -11.93
C ALA A 136 -22.50 2.79 -11.75
N GLU A 137 -23.13 3.22 -12.85
CA GLU A 137 -24.34 4.04 -12.82
C GLU A 137 -25.55 3.26 -12.30
N GLU A 138 -25.68 1.99 -12.67
CA GLU A 138 -26.75 1.12 -12.17
C GLU A 138 -26.58 0.86 -10.68
N LEU A 139 -25.36 0.59 -10.23
CA LEU A 139 -25.04 0.46 -8.81
C LEU A 139 -25.38 1.75 -8.04
N SER A 140 -25.00 2.91 -8.59
CA SER A 140 -25.25 4.21 -7.95
C SER A 140 -26.73 4.54 -7.77
N ARG A 141 -27.61 4.05 -8.64
CA ARG A 141 -29.06 4.27 -8.53
C ARG A 141 -29.69 3.43 -7.41
N GLN A 142 -29.08 2.31 -7.07
CA GLN A 142 -29.58 1.39 -6.05
C GLN A 142 -29.03 1.71 -4.66
N MET A 143 -27.89 2.40 -4.58
CA MET A 143 -27.26 2.79 -3.32
C MET A 143 -27.82 4.12 -2.79
N ASN A 144 -27.95 4.23 -1.47
CA ASN A 144 -28.35 5.47 -0.81
C ASN A 144 -27.16 6.43 -0.70
N GLU A 145 -27.24 7.61 -1.35
CA GLU A 145 -26.16 8.62 -1.32
C GLU A 145 -25.96 9.25 0.06
N ASN A 146 -26.98 9.22 0.94
CA ASN A 146 -26.91 9.79 2.28
C ASN A 146 -26.30 8.83 3.32
N GLU A 147 -26.08 7.57 2.95
CA GLU A 147 -25.46 6.58 3.81
C GLU A 147 -23.94 6.57 3.67
N GLN A 148 -23.28 6.15 4.75
CA GLN A 148 -21.84 5.94 4.77
C GLN A 148 -21.52 4.44 4.77
N TYR A 149 -20.63 4.06 3.89
CA TYR A 149 -20.18 2.69 3.67
C TYR A 149 -18.74 2.57 4.13
N ALA A 150 -18.44 1.53 4.92
CA ALA A 150 -17.07 1.19 5.27
C ALA A 150 -16.40 0.56 4.03
N PHE A 151 -15.42 1.25 3.47
CA PHE A 151 -14.70 0.81 2.27
C PHE A 151 -13.24 1.28 2.29
N GLN A 152 -12.33 0.31 2.29
CA GLN A 152 -10.88 0.47 2.35
C GLN A 152 -10.43 1.36 3.53
N GLY A 153 -10.87 1.04 4.73
CA GLY A 153 -10.47 1.66 6.00
C GLY A 153 -11.09 3.04 6.24
N ARG A 154 -12.09 3.44 5.46
CA ARG A 154 -12.77 4.74 5.56
C ARG A 154 -14.27 4.58 5.43
N TYR A 155 -15.01 5.46 6.10
CA TYR A 155 -16.42 5.68 5.83
C TYR A 155 -16.54 6.67 4.67
N VAL A 156 -17.12 6.21 3.56
CA VAL A 156 -17.29 6.97 2.31
C VAL A 156 -18.76 6.93 1.89
N ASN A 157 -19.23 7.91 1.12
CA ASN A 157 -20.56 7.84 0.51
C ASN A 157 -20.57 6.86 -0.68
N ALA A 158 -21.77 6.52 -1.16
CA ALA A 158 -21.94 5.59 -2.29
C ALA A 158 -21.14 6.02 -3.52
N ARG A 159 -21.18 7.31 -3.87
CA ARG A 159 -20.48 7.86 -5.04
C ARG A 159 -18.97 7.69 -4.94
N GLU A 160 -18.38 7.97 -3.79
CA GLU A 160 -16.95 7.79 -3.52
C GLU A 160 -16.54 6.32 -3.50
N MET A 161 -17.40 5.44 -3.00
CA MET A 161 -17.16 4.00 -3.04
C MET A 161 -17.13 3.50 -4.48
N ILE A 162 -18.15 3.84 -5.27
CA ILE A 162 -18.30 3.38 -6.66
C ILE A 162 -17.16 3.88 -7.54
N LYS A 163 -16.70 5.13 -7.36
CA LYS A 163 -15.53 5.66 -8.07
C LYS A 163 -14.25 4.84 -7.89
N LYS A 164 -14.15 4.03 -6.83
CA LYS A 164 -12.99 3.19 -6.55
C LYS A 164 -13.13 1.79 -7.12
N ILE A 165 -14.29 1.43 -7.67
CA ILE A 165 -14.51 0.15 -8.33
C ILE A 165 -14.12 0.33 -9.81
N PRO A 166 -13.13 -0.42 -10.31
CA PRO A 166 -12.77 -0.38 -11.73
C PRO A 166 -13.92 -0.85 -12.62
N GLU A 167 -14.07 -0.25 -13.81
CA GLU A 167 -15.20 -0.56 -14.71
C GLU A 167 -15.13 -2.01 -15.21
N GLU A 168 -13.93 -2.58 -15.29
CA GLU A 168 -13.68 -3.96 -15.72
C GLU A 168 -14.23 -5.01 -14.75
N VAL A 169 -14.57 -4.60 -13.53
CA VAL A 169 -15.16 -5.47 -12.52
C VAL A 169 -16.64 -5.75 -12.79
N PHE A 170 -17.32 -4.85 -13.50
CA PHE A 170 -18.71 -5.04 -13.93
C PHE A 170 -18.81 -6.03 -15.11
N PRO A 171 -19.92 -6.78 -15.23
CA PRO A 171 -21.12 -6.76 -14.40
C PRO A 171 -20.95 -7.54 -13.09
N PHE A 172 -21.81 -7.27 -12.10
CA PHE A 172 -22.02 -8.12 -10.94
C PHE A 172 -23.24 -9.00 -11.18
N GLU A 173 -23.05 -10.32 -11.25
CA GLU A 173 -24.10 -11.26 -11.64
C GLU A 173 -24.98 -11.71 -10.46
N SER A 174 -24.41 -11.78 -9.26
CA SER A 174 -25.10 -12.22 -8.04
C SER A 174 -24.52 -11.55 -6.80
N PRO A 175 -25.18 -11.67 -5.64
CA PRO A 175 -24.62 -11.24 -4.35
C PRO A 175 -23.22 -11.80 -4.07
N GLU A 176 -23.00 -13.08 -4.35
CA GLU A 176 -21.72 -13.76 -4.12
C GLU A 176 -20.63 -13.26 -5.07
N ASP A 177 -20.97 -13.04 -6.35
CA ASP A 177 -20.05 -12.47 -7.33
C ASP A 177 -19.64 -11.04 -6.95
N PHE A 178 -20.61 -10.23 -6.49
CA PHE A 178 -20.36 -8.90 -5.96
C PHE A 178 -19.38 -8.95 -4.78
N GLU A 179 -19.63 -9.79 -3.78
CA GLU A 179 -18.76 -9.90 -2.62
C GLU A 179 -17.33 -10.30 -3.00
N MET A 180 -17.19 -11.32 -3.84
CA MET A 180 -15.89 -11.82 -4.28
C MET A 180 -15.10 -10.73 -5.02
N LYS A 181 -15.74 -10.04 -5.96
CA LYS A 181 -15.11 -8.98 -6.75
C LYS A 181 -14.76 -7.75 -5.90
N ILE A 182 -15.66 -7.32 -5.03
CA ILE A 182 -15.42 -6.19 -4.13
C ILE A 182 -14.31 -6.50 -3.11
N MET A 183 -14.26 -7.72 -2.59
CA MET A 183 -13.15 -8.18 -1.77
C MET A 183 -11.83 -8.12 -2.54
N SER A 184 -11.80 -8.58 -3.79
CA SER A 184 -10.62 -8.46 -4.66
C SER A 184 -10.20 -6.99 -4.84
N VAL A 185 -11.14 -6.07 -5.08
CA VAL A 185 -10.85 -4.62 -5.19
C VAL A 185 -10.29 -4.05 -3.89
N MET A 186 -10.78 -4.49 -2.73
CA MET A 186 -10.26 -4.04 -1.43
C MET A 186 -8.84 -4.54 -1.16
N VAL A 187 -8.54 -5.78 -1.55
CA VAL A 187 -7.21 -6.40 -1.37
C VAL A 187 -6.20 -5.89 -2.39
N ASN A 188 -6.61 -5.70 -3.64
CA ASN A 188 -5.72 -5.33 -4.75
C ASN A 188 -5.69 -3.83 -5.02
N ARG A 189 -6.15 -3.01 -4.07
CA ARG A 189 -6.15 -1.56 -4.22
C ARG A 189 -4.75 -1.05 -4.58
N PRO A 190 -4.55 -0.31 -5.68
CA PRO A 190 -3.26 0.30 -5.96
C PRO A 190 -2.87 1.23 -4.80
N LEU A 191 -1.58 1.23 -4.45
CA LEU A 191 -1.06 2.13 -3.40
C LEU A 191 -1.39 3.60 -3.69
N ILE A 192 -1.39 3.96 -4.98
CA ILE A 192 -1.71 5.29 -5.49
C ILE A 192 -2.60 5.12 -6.72
N VAL A 193 -3.78 5.73 -6.67
CA VAL A 193 -4.74 5.73 -7.78
C VAL A 193 -4.78 7.13 -8.38
N ARG A 194 -5.11 7.26 -9.66
CA ARG A 194 -5.31 8.54 -10.35
C ARG A 194 -6.56 9.21 -9.80
N ASP A 195 -6.40 10.39 -9.20
CA ASP A 195 -7.52 11.33 -8.98
C ASP A 195 -8.11 11.77 -10.33
#